data_AF-A0A953F949-F1
#
_entry.id   AF-A0A953F949-F1
#
_cell.length_a   1.000
_cell.length_b   1.000
_cell.length_c   1.000
_cell.angle_alpha   90.00
_cell.angle_beta   90.00
_cell.angle_gamma   90.00
#
_symmetry.space_group_name_H-M   'P 1'
#
loop_
_entity.id
_entity.type
_entity.pdbx_description
1 polymer ?
#
loop_
_entity_poly.entity_id
_entity_poly.type
_entity_poly.pdbx_seq_one_letter_code
_entity_poly.pdbx_strand_id
1 'polypeptide(L)'
;MMRGRHSAVTDPSLKVRTEGGVMYIFYTAKSGMLIYDISNPNGQVMLKGELNAEQAENTIDVTSLRKGNYTLYLIDGSDLVKYPFIYYPE
;
A
#
# COMPACT_ATOMS: atom_id res chain seq x y z
N MET A 1 21.30 15.52 -4.33
CA MET A 1 21.04 14.34 -3.49
C MET A 1 19.61 14.43 -2.99
N MET A 2 18.67 13.70 -3.58
CA MET A 2 17.27 13.71 -3.15
C MET A 2 17.14 12.85 -1.89
N ARG A 3 16.89 13.49 -0.73
CA ARG A 3 16.57 12.82 0.54
C ARG A 3 15.07 12.52 0.53
N GLY A 4 14.68 11.33 0.09
CA GLY A 4 13.30 10.86 0.25
C GLY A 4 12.94 10.82 1.75
N ARG A 5 11.78 11.35 2.12
CA ARG A 5 11.27 11.19 3.49
C ARG A 5 10.81 9.74 3.64
N HIS A 6 11.59 8.93 4.35
CA HIS A 6 11.13 7.63 4.83
C HIS A 6 10.25 7.86 6.06
N SER A 7 8.95 8.07 5.87
CA SER A 7 8.01 8.08 7.00
C SER A 7 7.80 6.66 7.47
N ALA A 8 8.26 6.37 8.68
CA ALA A 8 7.95 5.11 9.35
C ALA A 8 6.44 5.03 9.63
N VAL A 9 5.80 3.99 9.08
CA VAL A 9 4.56 3.32 9.51
C VAL A 9 3.26 4.14 9.58
N THR A 10 3.25 5.47 9.66
CA THR A 10 2.00 6.20 9.84
C THR A 10 2.08 7.57 9.19
N ASP A 11 1.96 7.64 7.86
CA ASP A 11 1.38 8.87 7.31
C ASP A 11 -0.06 8.92 7.86
N PRO A 12 -0.41 9.91 8.72
CA PRO A 12 -1.73 9.95 9.35
C PRO A 12 -2.87 10.12 8.35
N SER A 13 -2.56 10.49 7.09
CA SER A 13 -3.52 10.54 6.00
C SER A 13 -3.87 9.16 5.42
N LEU A 14 -3.02 8.15 5.61
CA LEU A 14 -3.26 6.80 5.11
C LEU A 14 -4.24 6.07 6.02
N LYS A 15 -5.37 5.62 5.46
CA LYS A 15 -6.24 4.62 6.08
C LYS A 15 -6.36 3.41 5.16
N VAL A 16 -6.28 2.23 5.74
CA VAL A 16 -6.38 0.96 5.01
C VAL A 16 -7.44 0.08 5.68
N ARG A 17 -8.32 -0.49 4.86
CA ARG A 17 -9.32 -1.48 5.28
C ARG A 17 -9.24 -2.69 4.36
N THR A 18 -9.50 -3.89 4.87
CA THR A 18 -9.62 -5.11 4.06
C THR A 18 -10.95 -5.78 4.35
N GLU A 19 -11.70 -6.12 3.29
CA GLU A 19 -13.04 -6.71 3.37
C GLU A 19 -13.29 -7.54 2.11
N GLY A 20 -13.73 -8.80 2.25
CA GLY A 20 -14.08 -9.65 1.10
C GLY A 20 -12.96 -9.86 0.08
N GLY A 21 -11.70 -9.87 0.52
CA GLY A 21 -10.53 -9.98 -0.37
C GLY A 21 -10.18 -8.71 -1.16
N VAL A 22 -10.82 -7.59 -0.84
CA VAL A 22 -10.50 -6.27 -1.39
C VAL A 22 -9.84 -5.42 -0.30
N MET A 23 -8.71 -4.82 -0.63
CA MET A 23 -8.05 -3.81 0.19
C MET A 23 -8.42 -2.41 -0.30
N TYR A 24 -9.06 -1.63 0.56
CA TYR A 24 -9.41 -0.22 0.33
C TYR A 24 -8.30 0.66 0.88
N ILE A 25 -7.78 1.54 0.02
CA ILE A 25 -6.72 2.49 0.32
C ILE A 25 -7.31 3.90 0.26
N PHE A 26 -7.35 4.57 1.40
CA PHE A 26 -7.71 5.99 1.48
C PHE A 26 -6.42 6.79 1.67
N TYR A 27 -5.97 7.43 0.59
CA TYR A 27 -4.72 8.17 0.55
C TYR A 27 -4.78 9.23 -0.54
N THR A 28 -4.49 10.49 -0.20
CA THR A 28 -4.38 11.56 -1.18
C THR A 28 -2.92 11.66 -1.61
N ALA A 29 -2.63 11.25 -2.84
CA ALA A 29 -1.29 11.40 -3.40
C ALA A 29 -0.89 12.87 -3.49
N LYS A 30 0.39 13.14 -3.21
CA LYS A 30 1.02 14.46 -3.32
C LYS A 30 1.70 14.63 -4.68
N SER A 31 1.98 13.53 -5.37
CA SER A 31 2.48 13.52 -6.73
C SER A 31 1.40 13.07 -7.74
N GLY A 32 1.71 13.18 -9.03
CA GLY A 32 0.84 12.67 -10.10
C GLY A 32 0.95 11.17 -10.35
N MET A 33 1.66 10.41 -9.49
CA MET A 33 1.88 8.98 -9.67
C MET A 33 1.87 8.27 -8.31
N LEU A 34 0.98 7.28 -8.18
CA LEU A 34 0.87 6.47 -6.97
C LEU A 34 1.05 5.00 -7.34
N ILE A 35 2.13 4.38 -6.87
CA ILE A 35 2.44 2.97 -7.08
C ILE A 35 2.28 2.22 -5.76
N TYR A 36 1.88 0.96 -5.82
CA TYR A 36 1.90 0.07 -4.67
C TYR A 36 2.75 -1.18 -4.91
N ASP A 37 3.39 -1.64 -3.83
CA ASP A 37 3.95 -2.99 -3.70
C ASP A 37 3.41 -3.63 -2.42
N ILE A 38 3.03 -4.91 -2.46
CA ILE A 38 2.73 -5.71 -1.26
C ILE A 38 3.80 -6.79 -1.15
N SER A 39 4.55 -6.80 -0.05
CA SER A 39 5.62 -7.77 0.18
C SER A 39 5.36 -8.66 1.39
N ASN A 40 5.81 -9.91 1.32
CA ASN A 40 5.82 -10.82 2.45
C ASN A 40 7.00 -10.53 3.42
N PRO A 41 7.08 -11.19 4.60
CA PRO A 41 8.12 -10.91 5.59
C PRO A 41 9.53 -11.31 5.14
N ASN A 42 9.64 -12.15 4.11
CA ASN A 42 10.92 -12.53 3.50
C ASN A 42 11.39 -11.49 2.46
N GLY A 43 10.66 -10.38 2.29
CA GLY A 43 10.98 -9.30 1.36
C GLY A 43 10.61 -9.60 -0.10
N GLN A 44 9.87 -10.68 -0.38
CA GLN A 44 9.39 -10.98 -1.72
C GLN A 44 8.13 -10.15 -2.02
N VAL A 45 8.14 -9.46 -3.16
CA VAL A 45 6.96 -8.76 -3.70
C VAL A 45 5.94 -9.77 -4.21
N MET A 46 4.74 -9.72 -3.65
CA MET A 46 3.62 -10.61 -3.93
C MET A 46 2.63 -10.00 -4.91
N LEU A 47 2.37 -8.69 -4.77
CA LEU A 47 1.53 -7.90 -5.67
C LEU A 47 2.18 -6.54 -5.90
N LYS A 48 1.92 -5.97 -7.07
CA LYS A 48 2.34 -4.60 -7.41
C LYS A 48 1.43 -4.00 -8.47
N GLY A 49 1.34 -2.68 -8.50
CA GLY A 49 0.58 -1.99 -9.53
C GLY A 49 0.53 -0.48 -9.32
N GLU A 50 -0.28 0.18 -10.14
CA GLU A 50 -0.52 1.61 -10.08
C GLU A 50 -1.91 1.88 -9.52
N LEU A 51 -2.02 2.94 -8.73
CA LEU A 51 -3.27 3.48 -8.20
C LEU A 51 -3.53 4.84 -8.84
N ASN A 52 -4.79 5.26 -8.87
CA ASN A 52 -5.13 6.57 -9.38
C ASN A 52 -4.76 7.64 -8.33
N ALA A 53 -3.74 8.44 -8.62
CA ALA A 53 -3.25 9.51 -7.76
C ALA A 53 -4.26 10.66 -7.59
N GLU A 54 -5.20 10.83 -8.52
CA GLU A 54 -6.25 11.85 -8.46
C GLU A 54 -7.45 11.41 -7.60
N GLN A 55 -7.51 10.14 -7.21
CA GLN A 55 -8.57 9.59 -6.37
C GLN A 55 -8.11 9.46 -4.92
N ALA A 56 -8.95 9.93 -3.99
CA ALA A 56 -8.70 9.76 -2.57
C ALA A 56 -8.95 8.32 -2.08
N GLU A 57 -9.69 7.52 -2.83
CA GLU A 57 -10.01 6.13 -2.55
C GLU A 57 -9.61 5.25 -3.73
N ASN A 58 -8.85 4.21 -3.43
CA ASN A 58 -8.37 3.21 -4.39
C ASN A 58 -8.62 1.81 -3.83
N THR A 59 -8.66 0.80 -4.70
CA THR A 59 -8.83 -0.60 -4.30
C THR A 59 -7.73 -1.49 -4.87
N ILE A 60 -7.38 -2.54 -4.13
CA ILE A 60 -6.45 -3.59 -4.55
C ILE A 60 -7.12 -4.94 -4.30
N ASP A 61 -7.16 -5.79 -5.33
CA ASP A 61 -7.55 -7.19 -5.16
C ASP A 61 -6.42 -7.96 -4.48
N VAL A 62 -6.70 -8.47 -3.27
CA VAL A 62 -5.76 -9.23 -2.46
C VAL A 62 -6.16 -10.70 -2.30
N THR A 63 -7.16 -11.17 -3.06
CA THR A 63 -7.67 -12.57 -2.99
C THR A 63 -6.61 -13.62 -3.34
N SER A 64 -5.60 -13.25 -4.12
CA SER A 64 -4.48 -14.13 -4.46
C SER A 64 -3.45 -14.31 -3.33
N LEU A 65 -3.51 -13.50 -2.28
CA LEU A 65 -2.62 -13.62 -1.13
C LEU A 65 -3.05 -14.79 -0.25
N ARG A 66 -2.06 -15.50 0.30
CA ARG A 66 -2.32 -16.49 1.36
C ARG A 66 -2.49 -15.79 2.71
N LYS A 67 -3.15 -16.44 3.66
CA LYS A 67 -3.17 -15.98 5.06
C LYS A 67 -1.75 -15.70 5.55
N GLY A 68 -1.51 -14.52 6.10
CA GLY A 68 -0.18 -14.17 6.59
C GLY A 68 0.05 -12.67 6.82
N ASN A 69 1.28 -12.35 7.22
CA ASN A 69 1.74 -10.99 7.44
C ASN A 69 2.29 -10.42 6.14
N TYR A 70 1.98 -9.16 5.86
CA TYR A 70 2.47 -8.45 4.69
C TYR A 70 2.77 -6.99 5.04
N THR A 71 3.49 -6.32 4.16
CA THR A 71 3.66 -4.87 4.19
C THR A 71 3.23 -4.29 2.85
N LEU A 72 2.27 -3.37 2.89
CA LEU A 72 1.96 -2.49 1.78
C LEU A 72 2.97 -1.36 1.77
N TYR A 73 3.54 -1.10 0.60
CA TYR A 73 4.35 0.07 0.30
C TYR A 73 3.57 0.91 -0.70
N LEU A 74 3.32 2.17 -0.38
CA LEU A 74 2.84 3.17 -1.33
C LEU A 74 4.02 4.08 -1.70
N ILE A 75 4.28 4.19 -2.98
CA ILE A 75 5.33 5.01 -3.56
C ILE A 75 4.65 6.19 -4.25
N ASP A 76 4.81 7.37 -3.67
CA ASP A 76 4.19 8.62 -4.12
C ASP A 76 5.31 9.60 -4.51
N GLY A 77 5.71 9.56 -5.77
CA GLY A 77 6.89 10.27 -6.26
C GLY A 77 8.16 9.82 -5.52
N SER A 78 8.71 10.69 -4.66
CA SER A 78 9.88 10.39 -3.83
C SER A 78 9.55 9.93 -2.40
N ASP A 79 8.27 9.96 -2.03
CA ASP A 79 7.80 9.55 -0.71
C ASP A 79 7.49 8.05 -0.71
N LEU A 80 7.87 7.40 0.39
CA LEU A 80 7.58 5.99 0.63
C LEU A 80 6.77 5.88 1.92
N VAL A 81 5.52 5.43 1.80
CA VAL A 81 4.64 5.12 2.93
C VAL A 81 4.57 3.62 3.10
N LYS A 82 4.63 3.14 4.35
CA LYS A 82 4.62 1.71 4.69
C LYS A 82 3.46 1.41 5.62
N TYR A 83 2.73 0.34 5.34
CA TYR A 83 1.62 -0.12 6.17
C TYR A 83 1.67 -1.64 6.37
N PRO A 84 2.07 -2.12 7.56
CA PRO A 84 2.01 -3.54 7.87
C PRO A 84 0.56 -3.98 8.07
N PHE A 85 0.19 -5.14 7.53
CA PHE A 85 -1.14 -5.73 7.72
C PHE A 85 -1.07 -7.25 7.81
N ILE A 86 -2.10 -7.85 8.41
CA ILE A 86 -2.30 -9.30 8.41
C ILE A 86 -3.50 -9.58 7.53
N TYR A 87 -3.31 -10.43 6.53
CA TYR A 87 -4.38 -10.87 5.67
C TYR A 87 -4.97 -12.18 6.17
N TYR A 88 -6.30 -12.20 6.29
CA TYR A 88 -7.09 -13.38 6.55
C TYR A 88 -8.10 -13.51 5.39
N PRO A 89 -7.88 -14.43 4.44
CA PRO A 89 -8.89 -14.72 3.43
C PRO A 89 -10.15 -15.23 4.14
N GLU A 90 -11.30 -14.76 3.68
CA GLU A 90 -12.63 -15.24 4.11
C GLU A 90 -12.91 -16.65 3.57
#